data_AF-A0A6L7F3G8-F1
#
_entry.id   AF-A0A6L7F3G8-F1
#
_cell.length_a   1.000
_cell.length_b   1.000
_cell.length_c   1.000
_cell.angle_alpha   90.00
_cell.angle_beta   90.00
_cell.angle_gamma   90.00
#
_symmetry.space_group_name_H-M   'P 1'
#
loop_
_entity.id
_entity.type
_entity.pdbx_description
1 polymer ?
#
loop_
_entity_poly.entity_id
_entity_poly.type
_entity_poly.pdbx_seq_one_letter_code
_entity_poly.pdbx_strand_id
1 'polypeptide(L)'
;MSGHKPPKGVQETGQRAVRWIEDGKAGRNFTDVGEHRAHQLADGEELSDEDVKKMKAYFARHSVDKDAEGFTQGGDGFPSPGRVAWDAWGGDAGERWVKGIDV
;
A
#
# COMPACT_ATOMS: atom_id res chain seq x y z
N MET A 1 -4.52 17.51 16.13
CA MET A 1 -4.09 16.64 15.02
C MET A 1 -4.87 15.35 15.17
N SER A 2 -5.68 14.99 14.18
CA SER A 2 -6.41 13.73 14.18
C SER A 2 -5.45 12.63 13.68
N GLY A 3 -5.25 11.60 14.48
CA GLY A 3 -4.49 10.41 14.09
C GLY A 3 -5.44 9.32 13.59
N HIS A 4 -5.16 8.75 12.42
CA HIS A 4 -5.95 7.68 11.83
C HIS A 4 -5.19 6.36 11.98
N LYS A 5 -5.65 5.50 12.89
CA LYS A 5 -5.03 4.19 13.13
C LYS A 5 -5.38 3.22 11.99
N PRO A 6 -4.40 2.63 11.27
CA PRO A 6 -4.67 1.65 10.24
C PRO A 6 -5.31 0.39 10.84
N PRO A 7 -6.39 -0.14 10.25
CA PRO A 7 -7.02 -1.38 10.71
C PRO A 7 -6.11 -2.58 10.43
N LYS A 8 -6.39 -3.73 11.06
CA LYS A 8 -5.52 -4.91 11.00
C LYS A 8 -5.22 -5.41 9.58
N GLY A 9 -6.22 -5.42 8.69
CA GLY A 9 -5.99 -5.81 7.29
C GLY A 9 -5.04 -4.89 6.51
N VAL A 10 -4.96 -3.62 6.91
CA VAL A 10 -3.98 -2.67 6.35
C VAL A 10 -2.59 -2.97 6.88
N GLN A 11 -2.47 -3.24 8.19
CA GLN A 11 -1.20 -3.61 8.83
C GLN A 11 -0.63 -4.90 8.23
N GLU A 12 -1.45 -5.93 8.08
CA GLU A 12 -1.07 -7.22 7.46
C GLU A 12 -0.61 -7.04 6.01
N THR A 13 -1.24 -6.13 5.29
CA THR A 13 -0.85 -5.81 3.91
C THR A 13 0.47 -5.04 3.85
N GLY A 14 0.69 -4.07 4.75
CA GLY A 14 1.98 -3.39 4.90
C GLY A 14 3.11 -4.36 5.24
N GLN A 15 2.88 -5.29 6.19
CA GLN A 15 3.85 -6.33 6.56
C GLN A 15 4.21 -7.23 5.38
N ARG A 16 3.21 -7.59 4.55
CA ARG A 16 3.46 -8.37 3.33
C ARG A 16 4.28 -7.58 2.31
N ALA A 17 3.98 -6.30 2.14
CA ALA A 17 4.74 -5.43 1.23
C ALA A 17 6.19 -5.26 1.67
N VAL A 18 6.44 -5.01 2.96
CA VAL A 18 7.79 -4.92 3.54
C VAL A 18 8.61 -6.16 3.19
N ARG A 19 8.06 -7.36 3.41
CA ARG A 19 8.76 -8.62 3.04
C ARG A 19 9.08 -8.69 1.55
N TRP A 20 8.17 -8.25 0.68
CA TRP A 20 8.44 -8.25 -0.77
C TRP A 20 9.47 -7.21 -1.19
N ILE A 21 9.51 -6.06 -0.52
CA ILE A 21 10.54 -5.03 -0.74
C ILE A 21 11.91 -5.59 -0.34
N GLU A 22 12.02 -6.20 0.84
CA GLU A 22 13.24 -6.85 1.34
C GLU A 22 13.70 -8.02 0.44
N ASP A 23 12.76 -8.77 -0.13
CA ASP A 23 13.02 -9.83 -1.12
C ASP A 23 13.46 -9.28 -2.50
N GLY A 24 13.51 -7.96 -2.69
CA GLY A 24 13.89 -7.34 -3.97
C GLY A 24 12.82 -7.41 -5.07
N LYS A 25 11.53 -7.60 -4.69
CA LYS A 25 10.42 -7.69 -5.66
C LYS A 25 9.84 -6.32 -6.04
N ALA A 26 10.28 -5.26 -5.36
CA ALA A 26 9.94 -3.89 -5.71
C ALA A 26 10.47 -3.52 -7.12
N GLY A 27 9.74 -2.66 -7.84
CA GLY A 27 10.17 -2.19 -9.15
C GLY A 27 11.37 -1.26 -9.10
N ARG A 28 12.10 -1.13 -10.20
CA ARG A 28 13.28 -0.24 -10.30
C ARG A 28 13.00 1.24 -9.99
N ASN A 29 11.74 1.67 -10.12
CA ASN A 29 11.29 3.03 -9.83
C ASN A 29 10.52 3.12 -8.50
N PHE A 30 10.58 2.08 -7.67
CA PHE A 30 10.02 2.12 -6.32
C PHE A 30 10.79 3.17 -5.49
N THR A 31 10.08 3.88 -4.62
CA THR A 31 10.62 5.06 -3.93
C THR A 31 10.61 4.86 -2.42
N ASP A 32 11.52 5.56 -1.74
CA ASP A 32 11.61 5.59 -0.27
C ASP A 32 10.29 6.00 0.40
N VAL A 33 9.46 6.80 -0.29
CA VAL A 33 8.12 7.19 0.20
C VAL A 33 7.19 5.97 0.28
N GLY A 34 7.25 5.08 -0.71
CA GLY A 34 6.49 3.84 -0.71
C GLY A 34 6.98 2.87 0.37
N GLU A 35 8.30 2.74 0.51
CA GLU A 35 8.93 1.91 1.55
C GLU A 35 8.56 2.39 2.96
N HIS A 36 8.73 3.69 3.22
CA HIS A 36 8.36 4.30 4.49
C HIS A 36 6.88 4.09 4.80
N ARG A 37 5.98 4.26 3.81
CA ARG A 37 4.55 4.00 3.99
C ARG A 37 4.28 2.54 4.36
N ALA A 38 4.97 1.58 3.72
CA ALA A 38 4.81 0.17 4.00
C ALA A 38 5.15 -0.15 5.46
N HIS A 39 6.29 0.35 5.96
CA HIS A 39 6.71 0.18 7.36
C HIS A 39 5.74 0.87 8.33
N GLN A 40 5.38 2.12 8.06
CA GLN A 40 4.44 2.88 8.88
C GLN A 40 3.10 2.13 9.05
N LEU A 41 2.58 1.56 7.96
CA LEU A 41 1.36 0.75 8.00
C LEU A 41 1.59 -0.59 8.69
N ALA A 42 2.72 -1.26 8.46
CA ALA A 42 3.06 -2.55 9.04
C ALA A 42 3.15 -2.52 10.58
N ASP A 43 3.72 -1.44 11.11
CA ASP A 43 3.85 -1.15 12.55
C ASP A 43 2.55 -0.60 13.15
N GLY A 44 1.59 -0.30 12.27
CA GLY A 44 0.29 0.23 12.62
C GLY A 44 0.36 1.64 13.17
N GLU A 45 1.33 2.46 12.77
CA GLU A 45 1.46 3.84 13.23
C GLU A 45 0.24 4.68 12.81
N GLU A 46 -0.09 5.69 13.61
CA GLU A 46 -1.19 6.61 13.26
C GLU A 46 -0.80 7.51 12.10
N LEU A 47 -1.73 7.72 11.18
CA LEU A 47 -1.54 8.57 10.02
C LEU A 47 -2.18 9.94 10.24
N SER A 48 -1.55 10.98 9.71
CA SER A 48 -2.14 12.32 9.65
C SER A 48 -3.21 12.44 8.56
N ASP A 49 -3.99 13.51 8.57
CA ASP A 49 -4.92 13.83 7.46
C ASP A 49 -4.18 13.97 6.12
N GLU A 50 -2.96 14.53 6.14
CA GLU A 50 -2.12 14.67 4.94
C GLU A 50 -1.68 13.31 4.39
N ASP A 51 -1.33 12.38 5.28
CA ASP A 51 -1.00 11.01 4.91
C ASP A 51 -2.18 10.31 4.26
N VAL A 52 -3.37 10.42 4.85
CA VAL A 52 -4.60 9.86 4.28
C VAL A 52 -4.89 10.47 2.90
N LYS A 53 -4.70 11.78 2.71
CA LYS A 53 -4.84 12.45 1.41
C LYS A 53 -3.85 11.89 0.38
N LYS A 54 -2.58 11.66 0.77
CA LYS A 54 -1.56 11.06 -0.08
C LYS A 54 -1.96 9.64 -0.50
N MET A 55 -2.46 8.82 0.43
CA MET A 55 -2.96 7.47 0.14
C MET A 55 -4.14 7.49 -0.83
N LYS A 56 -5.15 8.34 -0.59
CA LYS A 56 -6.29 8.52 -1.51
C LYS A 56 -5.83 8.88 -2.93
N ALA A 57 -4.90 9.84 -3.05
CA ALA A 57 -4.38 10.27 -4.33
C ALA A 57 -3.55 9.17 -5.03
N TYR A 58 -2.80 8.37 -4.26
CA TYR A 58 -2.08 7.21 -4.78
C TYR A 58 -3.04 6.19 -5.41
N PHE A 59 -4.06 5.74 -4.66
CA PHE A 59 -5.01 4.74 -5.15
C PHE A 59 -5.80 5.22 -6.36
N ALA A 60 -6.20 6.50 -6.39
CA ALA A 60 -6.89 7.07 -7.54
C ALA A 60 -6.08 7.03 -8.85
N ARG A 61 -4.74 7.13 -8.77
CA ARG A 61 -3.85 7.09 -9.95
C ARG A 61 -3.48 5.68 -10.40
N HIS A 62 -3.45 4.72 -9.47
CA HIS A 62 -2.91 3.37 -9.72
C HIS A 62 -4.00 2.28 -9.70
N SER A 63 -5.28 2.64 -9.64
CA SER A 63 -6.38 1.67 -9.70
C SER A 63 -6.40 0.85 -11.00
N VAL A 64 -5.91 1.43 -12.10
CA VAL A 64 -5.77 0.76 -13.40
C VAL A 64 -4.66 -0.29 -13.42
N ASP A 65 -3.70 -0.23 -12.50
CA ASP A 65 -2.58 -1.19 -12.43
C ASP A 65 -3.06 -2.57 -11.96
N LYS A 66 -4.28 -2.65 -11.41
CA LYS A 66 -4.89 -3.89 -10.93
C LYS A 66 -5.15 -4.92 -12.03
N ASP A 67 -5.25 -4.45 -13.28
CA ASP A 67 -5.51 -5.28 -14.46
C ASP A 67 -4.23 -5.87 -15.07
N ALA A 68 -3.04 -5.48 -14.57
CA ALA A 68 -1.77 -5.98 -15.07
C ALA A 68 -1.48 -7.43 -14.62
N GLU A 69 -0.70 -8.14 -15.43
CA GLU A 69 -0.20 -9.48 -15.10
C GLU A 69 0.58 -9.48 -13.78
N GLY A 70 0.47 -10.56 -13.00
CA GLY A 70 1.09 -10.69 -11.69
C GLY A 70 0.50 -9.80 -10.60
N PHE A 71 -0.57 -9.04 -10.87
CA PHE A 71 -1.20 -8.23 -9.83
C PHE A 71 -2.04 -9.06 -8.85
N THR A 72 -2.80 -10.01 -9.39
CA THR A 72 -3.71 -10.85 -8.62
C THR A 72 -2.99 -12.09 -8.08
N GLN A 73 -3.23 -12.40 -6.81
CA GLN A 73 -2.63 -13.56 -6.15
C GLN A 73 -3.00 -14.86 -6.88
N GLY A 74 -1.99 -15.71 -7.10
CA GLY A 74 -2.16 -17.00 -7.77
C GLY A 74 -2.10 -16.94 -9.30
N GLY A 75 -1.96 -15.74 -9.88
CA GLY A 75 -1.59 -15.57 -11.29
C GLY A 75 -0.09 -15.71 -11.51
N ASP A 76 0.30 -15.93 -12.77
CA ASP A 76 1.70 -15.94 -13.18
C ASP A 76 2.35 -14.58 -12.90
N GLY A 77 3.61 -14.62 -12.47
CA GLY A 77 4.39 -13.41 -12.16
C GLY A 77 3.99 -12.70 -10.85
N PHE A 78 3.15 -13.31 -10.00
CA PHE A 78 2.79 -12.72 -8.71
C PHE A 78 3.93 -12.82 -7.67
N PRO A 79 4.21 -11.74 -6.89
CA PRO A 79 3.67 -10.39 -7.05
C PRO A 79 4.42 -9.60 -8.13
N SER A 80 3.68 -8.88 -8.97
CA SER A 80 4.28 -7.89 -9.87
C SER A 80 4.79 -6.67 -9.11
N PRO A 81 5.71 -5.86 -9.67
CA PRO A 81 6.14 -4.61 -9.06
C PRO A 81 4.99 -3.65 -8.72
N GLY A 82 3.96 -3.58 -9.58
CA GLY A 82 2.76 -2.79 -9.33
C GLY A 82 1.98 -3.31 -8.11
N ARG A 83 1.92 -4.62 -7.92
CA ARG A 83 1.32 -5.21 -6.72
C ARG A 83 2.10 -4.95 -5.45
N VAL A 84 3.42 -5.01 -5.51
CA VAL A 84 4.27 -4.65 -4.36
C VAL A 84 4.02 -3.20 -3.96
N ALA A 85 3.96 -2.29 -4.94
CA ALA A 85 3.65 -0.89 -4.69
C ALA A 85 2.23 -0.72 -4.12
N TRP A 86 1.23 -1.40 -4.67
CA TRP A 86 -0.14 -1.34 -4.17
C TRP A 86 -0.23 -1.76 -2.69
N ASP A 87 0.40 -2.88 -2.32
CA ASP A 87 0.40 -3.37 -0.95
C ASP A 87 1.25 -2.49 -0.02
N ALA A 88 2.30 -1.82 -0.52
CA ALA A 88 3.08 -0.85 0.26
C ALA A 88 2.23 0.34 0.73
N TRP A 89 1.16 0.66 0.00
CA TRP A 89 0.16 1.66 0.38
C TRP A 89 -1.03 1.04 1.15
N GLY A 90 -0.96 -0.23 1.56
CA GLY A 90 -2.00 -0.91 2.34
C GLY A 90 -2.97 -1.75 1.49
N GLY A 91 -2.74 -1.81 0.18
CA GLY A 91 -3.51 -2.60 -0.77
C GLY A 91 -5.01 -2.32 -0.74
N ASP A 92 -5.82 -3.32 -1.11
CA ASP A 92 -7.27 -3.19 -1.16
C ASP A 92 -7.90 -2.86 0.21
N ALA A 93 -7.25 -3.28 1.31
CA ALA A 93 -7.67 -2.90 2.65
C ALA A 93 -7.43 -1.41 2.90
N GLY A 94 -6.27 -0.90 2.48
CA GLY A 94 -5.89 0.49 2.58
C GLY A 94 -6.79 1.39 1.75
N GLU A 95 -7.06 1.00 0.51
CA GLU A 95 -7.95 1.72 -0.41
C GLU A 95 -9.34 1.90 0.21
N ARG A 96 -9.94 0.80 0.70
CA ARG A 96 -11.27 0.84 1.34
C ARG A 96 -11.26 1.67 2.61
N TRP A 97 -10.23 1.54 3.42
CA TRP A 97 -10.10 2.27 4.68
C TRP A 97 -10.04 3.79 4.45
N VAL A 98 -9.10 4.27 3.63
CA VAL A 98 -8.91 5.71 3.42
C VAL A 98 -10.08 6.36 2.69
N LYS A 99 -10.80 5.61 1.84
CA LYS A 99 -12.02 6.10 1.18
C LYS A 99 -13.13 6.48 2.17
N GLY A 100 -13.19 5.82 3.34
CA GLY A 100 -14.19 6.08 4.38
C GLY A 100 -13.84 7.19 5.37
N ILE A 101 -12.64 7.77 5.26
CA ILE A 101 -12.16 8.83 6.16
C ILE A 101 -12.43 10.19 5.52
N ASP A 102 -12.97 11.15 6.28
CA ASP A 102 -13.16 12.53 5.83
C ASP A 102 -11.95 13.40 6.23
N VAL A 103 -11.24 13.96 5.23
CA VAL A 103 -9.97 14.71 5.39
C VAL A 103 -9.83 15.83 4.36
#